data_AF-A0AAJ0U3N2-F1
#
_entry.id   AF-A0AAJ0U3N2-F1
#
_cell.length_a   1.000
_cell.length_b   1.000
_cell.length_c   1.000
_cell.angle_alpha   90.00
_cell.angle_beta   90.00
_cell.angle_gamma   90.00
#
_symmetry.space_group_name_H-M   'P 1'
#
loop_
_entity.id
_entity.type
_entity.pdbx_description
1 polymer ?
#
loop_
_entity_poly.entity_id
_entity_poly.type
_entity_poly.pdbx_seq_one_letter_code
_entity_poly.pdbx_strand_id
1 'polypeptide(L)'
;MKASRPVAIGIAALGLILLVAGPLIPGGERLVRNAPVGSGHVTDLARADDGSILAGTQDGELWRLADSQWEPVDVDLGGHPVTALSADLSGDASEGPIGTGGGLVNAPSGMPPLALRVADEILADDRLIVATGDGLYVQGDGTWQRALEGTYVYRLELQPHSGQDWVHAGTIDAGVFTAEATDPLSWQPNRTGLPDQINVFSFVITDAGHLIAGTDNGLFWQAAPLERWQQLEVGLENSRMLSLYLEPAAEGEPERLWIGSDDGLWRVELDESGAGPEALAYAELIQAPPDHVRYAVSWIVPYGDGVMLSAGSVYQFGPMGFQGWYWISLGGLILLLLGGWLLPGRQPDEAAKA
;
A
#
# COMPACT_ATOMS: atom_id res chain seq x y z
N MET A 1 -10.14 47.06 29.25
CA MET A 1 -11.60 47.07 29.55
C MET A 1 -11.93 45.79 30.32
N LYS A 2 -12.57 45.89 31.50
CA LYS A 2 -13.04 44.70 32.23
C LYS A 2 -14.40 44.30 31.67
N ALA A 3 -14.59 43.02 31.36
CA ALA A 3 -15.87 42.50 30.85
C ALA A 3 -16.88 42.32 31.99
N SER A 4 -18.17 42.14 31.66
CA SER A 4 -19.15 41.75 32.66
C SER A 4 -18.80 40.35 33.20
N ARG A 5 -19.06 40.12 34.50
CA ARG A 5 -18.81 38.82 35.15
C ARG A 5 -19.36 37.61 34.38
N PRO A 6 -20.59 37.62 33.81
CA PRO A 6 -21.07 36.48 33.02
C PRO A 6 -20.28 36.27 31.73
N VAL A 7 -19.80 37.34 31.08
CA VAL A 7 -18.97 37.24 29.87
C VAL A 7 -17.59 36.66 30.21
N ALA A 8 -16.95 37.11 31.30
CA ALA A 8 -15.66 36.57 31.75
C ALA A 8 -15.76 35.08 32.14
N ILE A 9 -16.84 34.69 32.82
CA ILE A 9 -17.12 33.28 33.16
C ILE A 9 -17.39 32.46 31.91
N GLY A 10 -18.17 32.98 30.95
CA GLY A 10 -18.44 32.29 29.69
C GLY A 10 -17.17 32.02 28.87
N ILE A 11 -16.26 33.01 28.80
CA ILE A 11 -14.96 32.86 28.14
C ILE A 11 -14.09 31.82 28.85
N ALA A 12 -14.02 31.86 30.18
CA ALA A 12 -13.25 30.87 30.96
C ALA A 12 -13.82 29.44 30.82
N ALA A 13 -15.15 29.30 30.80
CA ALA A 13 -15.83 28.02 30.62
C ALA A 13 -15.59 27.44 29.22
N LEU A 14 -15.68 28.28 28.17
CA LEU A 14 -15.34 27.87 26.81
C LEU A 14 -13.86 27.46 26.70
N GLY A 15 -12.96 28.22 27.35
CA GLY A 15 -11.55 27.87 27.43
C GLY A 15 -11.30 26.50 28.07
N LEU A 16 -12.00 26.21 29.18
CA LEU A 16 -11.93 24.91 29.84
C LEU A 16 -12.47 23.76 28.96
N ILE A 17 -13.58 23.99 28.26
CA ILE A 17 -14.17 23.01 27.33
C ILE A 17 -13.17 22.66 26.22
N LEU A 18 -12.56 23.66 25.59
CA LEU A 18 -11.60 23.44 24.50
C LEU A 18 -10.30 22.78 25.00
N LEU A 19 -9.84 23.14 26.21
CA LEU A 19 -8.68 22.51 26.84
C LEU A 19 -8.89 21.01 27.11
N VAL A 20 -10.12 20.61 27.47
CA VAL A 20 -10.48 19.20 27.68
C VAL A 20 -10.80 18.48 26.37
N ALA A 21 -11.41 19.16 25.41
CA ALA A 21 -11.82 18.57 24.13
C ALA A 21 -10.63 18.27 23.20
N GLY A 22 -9.59 19.12 23.20
CA GLY A 22 -8.43 18.94 22.33
C GLY A 22 -7.75 17.56 22.48
N PRO A 23 -7.35 17.15 23.69
CA PRO A 23 -6.74 15.83 23.92
C PRO A 23 -7.65 14.63 23.62
N LEU A 24 -8.97 14.84 23.53
CA LEU A 24 -9.95 13.79 23.20
C LEU A 24 -10.09 13.54 21.70
N ILE A 25 -9.47 14.38 20.86
CA ILE A 25 -9.41 14.21 19.40
C ILE A 25 -7.95 14.27 18.93
N PRO A 26 -7.03 13.42 19.47
CA PRO A 26 -5.63 13.54 19.13
C PRO A 26 -5.41 13.18 17.66
N GLY A 27 -5.01 14.17 16.86
CA GLY A 27 -4.55 14.00 15.50
C GLY A 27 -3.17 13.35 15.44
N GLY A 28 -2.92 12.55 14.41
CA GLY A 28 -1.61 11.97 14.10
C GLY A 28 -1.69 10.74 13.21
N GLU A 29 -0.54 10.26 12.76
CA GLU A 29 -0.44 8.99 12.03
C GLU A 29 -0.75 7.82 12.96
N ARG A 30 -1.59 6.89 12.51
CA ARG A 30 -1.96 5.70 13.26
C ARG A 30 -2.11 4.50 12.34
N LEU A 31 -1.66 3.35 12.82
CA LEU A 31 -2.04 2.06 12.27
C LEU A 31 -3.28 1.55 13.01
N VAL A 32 -4.34 1.25 12.28
CA VAL A 32 -5.57 0.69 12.84
C VAL A 32 -6.02 -0.50 12.00
N ARG A 33 -6.46 -1.56 12.66
CA ARG A 33 -7.07 -2.71 11.98
C ARG A 33 -8.36 -2.27 11.29
N ASN A 34 -8.43 -2.47 9.98
CA ASN A 34 -9.60 -2.18 9.14
C ASN A 34 -9.83 -3.36 8.20
N ALA A 35 -10.31 -4.48 8.75
CA ALA A 35 -10.46 -5.73 8.03
C ALA A 35 -11.92 -6.18 7.99
N PRO A 36 -12.30 -7.01 6.99
CA PRO A 36 -13.63 -7.58 6.95
C PRO A 36 -13.97 -8.34 8.24
N VAL A 37 -15.26 -8.31 8.59
CA VAL A 37 -15.72 -8.94 9.83
C VAL A 37 -15.84 -10.44 9.63
N GLY A 38 -15.11 -11.21 10.44
CA GLY A 38 -15.16 -12.67 10.40
C GLY A 38 -14.31 -13.31 9.29
N SER A 39 -13.62 -12.51 8.47
CA SER A 39 -12.72 -13.04 7.45
C SER A 39 -11.49 -13.71 8.07
N GLY A 40 -11.00 -14.72 7.35
CA GLY A 40 -9.74 -15.40 7.64
C GLY A 40 -8.51 -14.54 7.33
N HIS A 41 -7.36 -15.22 7.17
CA HIS A 41 -6.10 -14.58 6.82
C HIS A 41 -6.21 -13.93 5.43
N VAL A 42 -5.93 -12.62 5.33
CA VAL A 42 -5.95 -11.92 4.04
C VAL A 42 -4.64 -12.17 3.31
N THR A 43 -4.74 -12.79 2.14
CA THR A 43 -3.61 -13.23 1.32
C THR A 43 -3.32 -12.29 0.17
N ASP A 44 -4.29 -11.46 -0.23
CA ASP A 44 -4.14 -10.50 -1.31
C ASP A 44 -4.94 -9.20 -1.07
N LEU A 45 -4.38 -8.07 -1.51
CA LEU A 45 -5.01 -6.75 -1.53
C LEU A 45 -4.77 -6.07 -2.86
N ALA A 46 -5.85 -5.64 -3.50
CA ALA A 46 -5.81 -4.86 -4.73
C ALA A 46 -6.70 -3.62 -4.64
N ARG A 47 -6.34 -2.56 -5.35
CA ARG A 47 -7.20 -1.40 -5.56
C ARG A 47 -7.87 -1.54 -6.91
N ALA A 48 -9.20 -1.53 -6.93
CA ALA A 48 -9.98 -1.53 -8.16
C ALA A 48 -10.01 -0.12 -8.79
N ASP A 49 -10.33 -0.05 -10.08
CA ASP A 49 -10.36 1.20 -10.85
C ASP A 49 -11.37 2.25 -10.34
N ASP A 50 -12.46 1.81 -9.71
CA ASP A 50 -13.41 2.72 -9.05
C ASP A 50 -12.94 3.22 -7.68
N GLY A 51 -11.72 2.87 -7.29
CA GLY A 51 -11.07 3.28 -6.05
C GLY A 51 -11.44 2.44 -4.83
N SER A 52 -12.33 1.45 -4.96
CA SER A 52 -12.57 0.48 -3.89
C SER A 52 -11.37 -0.46 -3.67
N ILE A 53 -11.28 -1.06 -2.49
CA ILE A 53 -10.23 -2.03 -2.17
C ILE A 53 -10.83 -3.43 -2.15
N LEU A 54 -10.16 -4.38 -2.79
CA LEU A 54 -10.49 -5.79 -2.75
C LEU A 54 -9.53 -6.51 -1.82
N ALA A 55 -10.05 -7.47 -1.06
CA ALA A 55 -9.28 -8.34 -0.19
C ALA A 55 -9.65 -9.79 -0.43
N GLY A 56 -8.67 -10.57 -0.86
CA GLY A 56 -8.76 -12.01 -1.01
C GLY A 56 -8.28 -12.73 0.24
N THR A 57 -8.94 -13.83 0.63
CA THR A 57 -8.59 -14.58 1.84
C THR A 57 -8.03 -15.97 1.57
N GLN A 58 -7.37 -16.52 2.58
CA GLN A 58 -6.87 -17.90 2.60
C GLN A 58 -7.98 -18.95 2.46
N ASP A 59 -9.20 -18.61 2.88
CA ASP A 59 -10.35 -19.51 2.84
C ASP A 59 -11.13 -19.43 1.51
N GLY A 60 -10.64 -18.63 0.55
CA GLY A 60 -11.28 -18.44 -0.76
C GLY A 60 -12.49 -17.52 -0.71
N GLU A 61 -12.43 -16.48 0.12
CA GLU A 61 -13.42 -15.41 0.14
C GLU A 61 -12.87 -14.17 -0.55
N LEU A 62 -13.75 -13.42 -1.20
CA LEU A 62 -13.46 -12.10 -1.75
C LEU A 62 -14.31 -11.06 -1.04
N TRP A 63 -13.66 -9.99 -0.59
CA TRP A 63 -14.29 -8.88 0.11
C TRP A 63 -13.98 -7.58 -0.60
N ARG A 64 -14.91 -6.64 -0.55
CA ARG A 64 -14.80 -5.31 -1.13
C ARG A 64 -15.04 -4.24 -0.08
N LEU A 65 -14.11 -3.30 0.03
CA LEU A 65 -14.24 -2.09 0.83
C LEU A 65 -14.73 -0.95 -0.08
N ALA A 66 -16.02 -0.64 0.01
CA ALA A 66 -16.64 0.51 -0.64
C ALA A 66 -17.34 1.37 0.42
N ASP A 67 -17.32 2.69 0.26
CA ASP A 67 -17.97 3.62 1.20
C ASP A 67 -17.60 3.39 2.68
N SER A 68 -16.35 3.02 2.94
CA SER A 68 -15.80 2.69 4.28
C SER A 68 -16.43 1.46 4.95
N GLN A 69 -17.10 0.58 4.19
CA GLN A 69 -17.66 -0.68 4.69
C GLN A 69 -17.16 -1.87 3.87
N TRP A 70 -16.88 -2.96 4.56
CA TRP A 70 -16.53 -4.23 3.94
C TRP A 70 -17.79 -5.03 3.61
N GLU A 71 -17.92 -5.43 2.35
CA GLU A 71 -19.01 -6.25 1.85
C GLU A 71 -18.43 -7.50 1.16
N PRO A 72 -19.02 -8.70 1.35
CA PRO A 72 -18.58 -9.89 0.64
C PRO A 72 -18.97 -9.77 -0.85
N VAL A 73 -18.09 -10.26 -1.72
CA VAL A 73 -18.36 -10.39 -3.17
C VAL A 73 -18.87 -11.82 -3.41
N ASP A 74 -20.02 -11.96 -4.07
CA ASP A 74 -20.63 -13.26 -4.34
C ASP A 74 -19.92 -13.93 -5.53
N VAL A 75 -18.88 -14.71 -5.23
CA VAL A 75 -18.10 -15.47 -6.21
C VAL A 75 -17.66 -16.81 -5.59
N ASP A 76 -17.81 -17.90 -6.35
CA ASP A 76 -17.34 -19.21 -5.92
C ASP A 76 -15.88 -19.43 -6.32
N LEU A 77 -14.98 -19.30 -5.35
CA LEU A 77 -13.54 -19.53 -5.52
C LEU A 77 -13.13 -20.96 -5.11
N GLY A 78 -14.10 -21.86 -4.89
CA GLY A 78 -13.87 -23.26 -4.56
C GLY A 78 -13.19 -23.49 -3.20
N GLY A 79 -13.19 -22.48 -2.31
CA GLY A 79 -12.47 -22.52 -1.04
C GLY A 79 -10.95 -22.54 -1.17
N HIS A 80 -10.42 -22.16 -2.35
CA HIS A 80 -8.99 -22.04 -2.57
C HIS A 80 -8.49 -20.65 -2.16
N PRO A 81 -7.31 -20.54 -1.53
CA PRO A 81 -6.73 -19.23 -1.18
C PRO A 81 -6.70 -18.30 -2.39
N VAL A 82 -7.15 -17.07 -2.23
CA VAL A 82 -6.99 -16.03 -3.24
C VAL A 82 -5.53 -15.59 -3.25
N THR A 83 -4.88 -15.64 -4.40
CA THR A 83 -3.42 -15.44 -4.49
C THR A 83 -3.02 -14.31 -5.41
N ALA A 84 -3.93 -13.90 -6.28
CA ALA A 84 -3.75 -12.75 -7.14
C ALA A 84 -5.12 -12.18 -7.52
N LEU A 85 -5.15 -10.85 -7.57
CA LEU A 85 -6.28 -10.03 -7.93
C LEU A 85 -5.74 -9.01 -8.93
N SER A 86 -6.24 -9.08 -10.17
CA SER A 86 -6.00 -8.01 -11.13
C SER A 86 -6.59 -6.69 -10.63
N ALA A 87 -5.89 -5.58 -10.84
CA ALA A 87 -6.43 -4.25 -10.54
C ALA A 87 -7.58 -3.86 -11.49
N ASP A 88 -7.63 -4.46 -12.69
CA ASP A 88 -8.68 -4.24 -13.71
C ASP A 88 -9.92 -5.09 -13.42
N LEU A 89 -10.49 -4.87 -12.24
CA LEU A 89 -11.81 -5.36 -11.84
C LEU A 89 -12.81 -4.21 -11.88
N SER A 90 -12.74 -3.39 -12.94
CA SER A 90 -13.66 -2.27 -13.15
C SER A 90 -15.11 -2.75 -13.25
N GLY A 91 -15.88 -2.56 -12.17
CA GLY A 91 -17.29 -2.91 -12.10
C GLY A 91 -17.59 -4.05 -11.11
N ASP A 92 -17.93 -5.22 -11.64
CA ASP A 92 -18.26 -6.40 -10.84
C ASP A 92 -17.00 -7.23 -10.58
N ALA A 93 -16.49 -7.15 -9.34
CA ALA A 93 -15.30 -7.88 -8.91
C ALA A 93 -15.48 -9.41 -8.98
N SER A 94 -16.70 -9.92 -9.19
CA SER A 94 -16.97 -11.35 -9.39
C SER A 94 -16.76 -11.84 -10.82
N GLU A 95 -16.52 -10.96 -11.80
CA GLU A 95 -16.49 -11.30 -13.23
C GLU A 95 -15.08 -11.32 -13.83
N GLY A 96 -14.14 -10.56 -13.29
CA GLY A 96 -12.78 -10.52 -13.82
C GLY A 96 -11.88 -11.65 -13.30
N PRO A 97 -10.68 -11.82 -13.89
CA PRO A 97 -9.78 -12.92 -13.58
C PRO A 97 -9.31 -12.84 -12.13
N ILE A 98 -9.41 -13.96 -11.42
CA ILE A 98 -8.97 -14.10 -10.03
C ILE A 98 -8.04 -15.30 -9.94
N GLY A 99 -6.79 -15.04 -9.57
CA GLY A 99 -5.82 -16.07 -9.24
C GLY A 99 -6.12 -16.74 -7.91
N THR A 100 -6.17 -18.08 -7.90
CA THR A 100 -6.32 -18.86 -6.66
C THR A 100 -5.24 -19.93 -6.54
N GLY A 101 -5.16 -20.50 -5.34
CA GLY A 101 -4.37 -21.70 -5.06
C GLY A 101 -4.77 -22.94 -5.90
N GLY A 102 -5.99 -22.97 -6.45
CA GLY A 102 -6.52 -24.09 -7.24
C GLY A 102 -6.57 -23.84 -8.75
N GLY A 103 -6.37 -22.60 -9.20
CA GLY A 103 -6.54 -22.24 -10.60
C GLY A 103 -6.91 -20.78 -10.83
N LEU A 104 -7.04 -20.41 -12.09
CA LEU A 104 -7.63 -19.15 -12.52
C LEU A 104 -9.16 -19.27 -12.53
N VAL A 105 -9.84 -18.45 -11.74
CA VAL A 105 -11.29 -18.25 -11.80
C VAL A 105 -11.57 -17.11 -12.80
N ASN A 106 -12.69 -17.20 -13.53
CA ASN A 106 -13.08 -16.26 -14.57
C ASN A 106 -12.02 -16.05 -15.67
N ALA A 107 -11.48 -17.17 -16.18
CA ALA A 107 -10.62 -17.12 -17.35
C ALA A 107 -11.36 -16.47 -18.54
N PRO A 108 -10.64 -15.79 -19.45
CA PRO A 108 -11.24 -15.22 -20.65
C PRO A 108 -12.09 -16.23 -21.44
N SER A 109 -13.20 -15.76 -22.00
CA SER A 109 -14.17 -16.61 -22.70
C SER A 109 -13.51 -17.46 -23.80
N GLY A 110 -13.85 -18.75 -23.82
CA GLY A 110 -13.32 -19.71 -24.80
C GLY A 110 -11.96 -20.33 -24.43
N MET A 111 -11.33 -19.90 -23.34
CA MET A 111 -10.08 -20.50 -22.87
C MET A 111 -10.34 -21.80 -22.09
N PRO A 112 -9.46 -22.81 -22.22
CA PRO A 112 -9.53 -24.01 -21.38
C PRO A 112 -9.21 -23.67 -19.90
N PRO A 113 -9.77 -24.41 -18.93
CA PRO A 113 -9.48 -24.19 -17.51
C PRO A 113 -7.99 -24.28 -17.19
N LEU A 114 -7.49 -23.36 -16.36
CA LEU A 114 -6.13 -23.35 -15.86
C LEU A 114 -6.15 -23.75 -14.37
N ALA A 115 -5.94 -25.03 -14.08
CA ALA A 115 -6.02 -25.61 -12.73
C ALA A 115 -4.65 -25.68 -12.01
N LEU A 116 -3.85 -24.63 -12.16
CA LEU A 116 -2.56 -24.48 -11.48
C LEU A 116 -2.64 -23.33 -10.48
N ARG A 117 -1.88 -23.41 -9.39
CA ARG A 117 -1.73 -22.28 -8.47
C ARG A 117 -1.25 -21.06 -9.26
N VAL A 118 -2.07 -20.02 -9.26
CA VAL A 118 -1.73 -18.73 -9.85
C VAL A 118 -0.93 -17.92 -8.83
N ALA A 119 0.21 -17.40 -9.26
CA ALA A 119 1.06 -16.55 -8.44
C ALA A 119 0.75 -15.07 -8.66
N ASP A 120 0.45 -14.70 -9.90
CA ASP A 120 0.10 -13.35 -10.31
C ASP A 120 -0.61 -13.37 -11.67
N GLU A 121 -1.31 -12.29 -12.02
CA GLU A 121 -1.83 -12.08 -13.36
C GLU A 121 -1.83 -10.62 -13.78
N ILE A 122 -1.65 -10.37 -15.08
CA ILE A 122 -1.71 -9.02 -15.65
C ILE A 122 -2.30 -9.06 -17.05
N LEU A 123 -3.01 -8.00 -17.42
CA LEU A 123 -3.46 -7.75 -18.79
C LEU A 123 -2.40 -6.92 -19.50
N ALA A 124 -1.81 -7.45 -20.58
CA ALA A 124 -0.82 -6.75 -21.39
C ALA A 124 -1.16 -6.90 -22.88
N ASP A 125 -1.29 -5.79 -23.60
CA ASP A 125 -1.66 -5.77 -25.02
C ASP A 125 -2.91 -6.64 -25.31
N ASP A 126 -3.99 -6.41 -24.55
CA ASP A 126 -5.26 -7.15 -24.58
C ASP A 126 -5.15 -8.67 -24.37
N ARG A 127 -4.06 -9.15 -23.79
CA ARG A 127 -3.86 -10.56 -23.44
C ARG A 127 -3.61 -10.73 -21.96
N LEU A 128 -4.34 -11.67 -21.36
CA LEU A 128 -4.08 -12.10 -20.01
C LEU A 128 -2.79 -12.94 -19.96
N ILE A 129 -1.86 -12.55 -19.11
CA ILE A 129 -0.65 -13.30 -18.77
C ILE A 129 -0.80 -13.78 -17.33
N VAL A 130 -0.70 -15.08 -17.12
CA VAL A 130 -0.86 -15.72 -15.81
C VAL A 130 0.47 -16.32 -15.37
N ALA A 131 1.00 -15.87 -14.25
CA ALA A 131 2.20 -16.40 -13.63
C ALA A 131 1.89 -17.60 -12.75
N THR A 132 2.75 -18.62 -12.83
CA THR A 132 2.63 -19.85 -12.05
C THR A 132 4.00 -20.34 -11.56
N GLY A 133 3.98 -21.39 -10.75
CA GLY A 133 5.19 -22.12 -10.36
C GLY A 133 5.91 -22.87 -11.49
N ASP A 134 5.32 -22.99 -12.69
CA ASP A 134 5.87 -23.73 -13.84
C ASP A 134 5.94 -22.86 -15.12
N GLY A 135 6.10 -21.55 -14.93
CA GLY A 135 6.20 -20.56 -16.00
C GLY A 135 4.95 -19.74 -16.19
N LEU A 136 4.83 -19.16 -17.38
CA LEU A 136 3.75 -18.26 -17.77
C LEU A 136 2.76 -18.96 -18.70
N TYR A 137 1.48 -18.62 -18.53
CA TYR A 137 0.40 -18.95 -19.44
C TYR A 137 -0.12 -17.66 -20.05
N VAL A 138 0.11 -17.49 -21.35
CA VAL A 138 -0.29 -16.32 -22.13
C VAL A 138 -1.55 -16.66 -22.92
N GLN A 139 -2.55 -15.79 -22.84
CA GLN A 139 -3.77 -15.92 -23.61
C GLN A 139 -3.48 -15.89 -25.12
N GLY A 140 -3.80 -16.99 -25.80
CA GLY A 140 -3.81 -17.09 -27.26
C GLY A 140 -5.24 -17.24 -27.81
N ASP A 141 -5.34 -17.63 -29.07
CA ASP A 141 -6.63 -17.91 -29.72
C ASP A 141 -7.19 -19.27 -29.26
N GLY A 142 -8.06 -19.24 -28.25
CA GLY A 142 -8.73 -20.41 -27.69
C GLY A 142 -7.82 -21.41 -26.96
N THR A 143 -6.55 -21.08 -26.74
CA THR A 143 -5.56 -21.92 -26.07
C THR A 143 -4.58 -21.09 -25.27
N TRP A 144 -4.05 -21.66 -24.18
CA TRP A 144 -2.92 -21.07 -23.46
C TRP A 144 -1.61 -21.36 -24.19
N GLN A 145 -0.84 -20.32 -24.46
CA GLN A 145 0.54 -20.43 -24.92
C GLN A 145 1.46 -20.37 -23.70
N ARG A 146 2.59 -21.09 -23.74
CA ARG A 146 3.53 -21.15 -22.63
C ARG A 146 4.76 -20.29 -22.90
N ALA A 147 5.25 -19.64 -21.85
CA ALA A 147 6.55 -18.97 -21.83
C ALA A 147 7.26 -19.24 -20.50
N LEU A 148 8.58 -19.08 -20.45
CA LEU A 148 9.41 -19.32 -19.26
C LEU A 148 9.18 -20.70 -18.61
N GLU A 149 9.00 -21.75 -19.41
CA GLU A 149 8.70 -23.11 -18.91
C GLU A 149 9.75 -23.59 -17.89
N GLY A 150 9.29 -24.11 -16.75
CA GLY A 150 10.15 -24.57 -15.64
C GLY A 150 10.71 -23.44 -14.76
N THR A 151 10.32 -22.19 -14.98
CA THR A 151 10.67 -21.04 -14.12
C THR A 151 9.51 -20.72 -13.19
N TYR A 152 9.75 -20.64 -11.88
CA TYR A 152 8.74 -20.14 -10.95
C TYR A 152 8.68 -18.61 -11.07
N VAL A 153 7.64 -18.11 -11.74
CA VAL A 153 7.32 -16.68 -11.80
C VAL A 153 6.43 -16.30 -10.63
N TYR A 154 6.86 -15.29 -9.86
CA TYR A 154 6.21 -14.87 -8.63
C TYR A 154 5.38 -13.58 -8.80
N ARG A 155 5.90 -12.61 -9.56
CA ARG A 155 5.28 -11.29 -9.75
C ARG A 155 5.42 -10.81 -11.19
N LEU A 156 4.41 -10.12 -11.70
CA LEU A 156 4.41 -9.44 -12.98
C LEU A 156 4.27 -7.92 -12.80
N GLU A 157 4.91 -7.13 -13.66
CA GLU A 157 4.78 -5.66 -13.67
C GLU A 157 4.83 -5.12 -15.10
N LEU A 158 4.00 -4.12 -15.40
CA LEU A 158 3.99 -3.40 -16.68
C LEU A 158 4.74 -2.07 -16.56
N GLN A 159 5.81 -1.89 -17.32
CA GLN A 159 6.59 -0.66 -17.38
C GLN A 159 6.43 0.05 -18.74
N PRO A 160 5.78 1.22 -18.79
CA PRO A 160 5.84 2.10 -19.95
C PRO A 160 7.25 2.70 -20.09
N HIS A 161 7.88 2.53 -21.24
CA HIS A 161 9.20 3.10 -21.52
C HIS A 161 9.34 3.47 -23.00
N SER A 162 9.71 4.72 -23.28
CA SER A 162 9.97 5.22 -24.65
C SER A 162 8.82 4.97 -25.65
N GLY A 163 7.56 5.02 -25.18
CA GLY A 163 6.37 4.83 -26.01
C GLY A 163 6.00 3.37 -26.30
N GLN A 164 6.57 2.44 -25.52
CA GLN A 164 6.27 1.00 -25.57
C GLN A 164 6.05 0.49 -24.16
N ASP A 165 5.20 -0.52 -24.00
CA ASP A 165 5.00 -1.19 -22.72
C ASP A 165 5.83 -2.48 -22.65
N TRP A 166 6.44 -2.70 -21.50
CA TRP A 166 7.28 -3.86 -21.20
C TRP A 166 6.68 -4.64 -20.05
N VAL A 167 6.76 -5.97 -20.09
CA VAL A 167 6.36 -6.82 -18.98
C VAL A 167 7.61 -7.38 -18.32
N HIS A 168 7.66 -7.26 -16.99
CA HIS A 168 8.72 -7.82 -16.15
C HIS A 168 8.17 -8.98 -15.34
N ALA A 169 8.94 -10.07 -15.29
CA ALA A 169 8.64 -11.24 -14.50
C ALA A 169 9.68 -11.37 -13.39
N GLY A 170 9.27 -11.14 -12.15
CA GLY A 170 10.04 -11.45 -10.96
C GLY A 170 9.94 -12.94 -10.68
N THR A 171 11.08 -13.59 -10.48
CA THR A 171 11.15 -15.06 -10.38
C THR A 171 11.81 -15.51 -9.09
N ILE A 172 11.63 -16.79 -8.77
CA ILE A 172 12.36 -17.46 -7.69
C ILE A 172 13.65 -18.05 -8.27
N ASP A 173 14.79 -17.75 -7.65
CA ASP A 173 16.16 -18.19 -7.97
C ASP A 173 16.70 -17.80 -9.37
N ALA A 174 15.98 -17.01 -10.18
CA ALA A 174 16.41 -16.68 -11.54
C ALA A 174 16.46 -15.17 -11.86
N GLY A 175 16.11 -14.31 -10.91
CA GLY A 175 16.10 -12.85 -11.07
C GLY A 175 14.89 -12.34 -11.85
N VAL A 176 15.10 -11.39 -12.76
CA VAL A 176 14.04 -10.81 -13.59
C VAL A 176 14.17 -11.29 -15.04
N PHE A 177 13.03 -11.56 -15.68
CA PHE A 177 12.92 -11.66 -17.14
C PHE A 177 12.07 -10.51 -17.67
N THR A 178 12.32 -10.09 -18.90
CA THR A 178 11.60 -8.99 -19.53
C THR A 178 11.18 -9.36 -20.95
N ALA A 179 9.98 -8.95 -21.36
CA ALA A 179 9.49 -9.03 -22.73
C ALA A 179 8.77 -7.73 -23.10
N GLU A 180 8.65 -7.44 -24.41
CA GLU A 180 7.73 -6.41 -24.88
C GLU A 180 6.28 -6.88 -24.65
N ALA A 181 5.39 -5.98 -24.23
CA ALA A 181 3.98 -6.33 -23.98
C ALA A 181 3.26 -6.85 -25.24
N THR A 182 3.70 -6.42 -26.42
CA THR A 182 3.19 -6.88 -27.71
C THR A 182 3.71 -8.26 -28.11
N ASP A 183 4.79 -8.76 -27.51
CA ASP A 183 5.34 -10.10 -27.72
C ASP A 183 5.74 -10.82 -26.40
N PRO A 184 4.76 -11.14 -25.53
CA PRO A 184 4.94 -11.79 -24.23
C PRO A 184 5.28 -13.28 -24.36
N LEU A 185 5.69 -13.75 -25.55
CA LEU A 185 6.32 -15.06 -25.73
C LEU A 185 7.85 -14.94 -25.87
N SER A 186 8.37 -13.73 -26.08
CA SER A 186 9.79 -13.46 -26.36
C SER A 186 10.50 -12.85 -25.15
N TRP A 187 10.67 -13.67 -24.11
CA TRP A 187 11.30 -13.25 -22.86
C TRP A 187 12.83 -13.33 -22.91
N GLN A 188 13.48 -12.34 -22.31
CA GLN A 188 14.93 -12.26 -22.19
C GLN A 188 15.34 -12.12 -20.72
N PRO A 189 16.46 -12.73 -20.28
CA PRO A 189 16.98 -12.51 -18.94
C PRO A 189 17.35 -11.03 -18.73
N ASN A 190 16.75 -10.41 -17.72
CA ASN A 190 17.00 -9.04 -17.31
C ASN A 190 17.60 -9.01 -15.90
N ARG A 191 18.81 -9.55 -15.73
CA ARG A 191 19.41 -9.75 -14.40
C ARG A 191 20.83 -9.25 -14.28
N THR A 192 21.30 -8.50 -15.26
CA THR A 192 22.65 -7.94 -15.24
C THR A 192 22.75 -6.94 -14.10
N GLY A 193 23.62 -7.19 -13.12
CA GLY A 193 23.78 -6.33 -11.94
C GLY A 193 23.04 -6.82 -10.69
N LEU A 194 22.13 -7.80 -10.83
CA LEU A 194 21.54 -8.50 -9.70
C LEU A 194 22.50 -9.60 -9.19
N PRO A 195 22.46 -9.92 -7.89
CA PRO A 195 23.04 -11.14 -7.33
C PRO A 195 22.55 -12.42 -8.02
N ASP A 196 23.42 -13.43 -8.04
CA ASP A 196 23.04 -14.78 -8.50
C ASP A 196 22.00 -15.40 -7.56
N GLN A 197 21.05 -16.14 -8.13
CA GLN A 197 19.98 -16.83 -7.39
C GLN A 197 19.09 -15.92 -6.52
N ILE A 198 18.94 -14.66 -6.93
CA ILE A 198 18.06 -13.72 -6.24
C ILE A 198 16.58 -14.04 -6.48
N ASN A 199 15.77 -13.84 -5.44
CA ASN A 199 14.31 -13.92 -5.52
C ASN A 199 13.72 -12.52 -5.65
N VAL A 200 12.76 -12.35 -6.56
CA VAL A 200 12.11 -11.05 -6.81
C VAL A 200 10.62 -11.17 -6.50
N PHE A 201 10.15 -10.39 -5.52
CA PHE A 201 8.80 -10.53 -4.95
C PHE A 201 7.85 -9.40 -5.31
N SER A 202 8.38 -8.20 -5.59
CA SER A 202 7.57 -7.01 -5.84
C SER A 202 8.26 -6.06 -6.79
N PHE A 203 7.49 -5.23 -7.46
CA PHE A 203 7.98 -4.14 -8.29
C PHE A 203 7.23 -2.84 -7.96
N VAL A 204 7.85 -1.72 -8.34
CA VAL A 204 7.17 -0.43 -8.46
C VAL A 204 7.89 0.42 -9.49
N ILE A 205 7.18 1.35 -10.11
CA ILE A 205 7.71 2.28 -11.11
C ILE A 205 7.72 3.69 -10.54
N THR A 206 8.82 4.41 -10.74
CA THR A 206 8.97 5.81 -10.31
C THR A 206 8.33 6.79 -11.28
N ASP A 207 8.12 8.03 -10.86
CA ASP A 207 7.59 9.08 -11.72
C ASP A 207 8.50 9.36 -12.94
N ALA A 208 9.82 9.15 -12.83
CA ALA A 208 10.72 9.21 -14.00
C ALA A 208 10.69 7.95 -14.88
N GLY A 209 9.94 6.92 -14.49
CA GLY A 209 9.78 5.67 -15.23
C GLY A 209 10.87 4.64 -14.95
N HIS A 210 11.63 4.76 -13.85
CA HIS A 210 12.57 3.73 -13.43
C HIS A 210 11.83 2.56 -12.76
N LEU A 211 12.33 1.34 -12.93
CA LEU A 211 11.74 0.17 -12.28
C LEU A 211 12.55 -0.19 -11.04
N ILE A 212 11.89 -0.26 -9.88
CA ILE A 212 12.45 -0.75 -8.63
C ILE A 212 11.91 -2.16 -8.37
N ALA A 213 12.80 -3.10 -8.08
CA ALA A 213 12.50 -4.47 -7.69
C ALA A 213 12.78 -4.69 -6.20
N GLY A 214 11.80 -5.24 -5.50
CA GLY A 214 11.93 -5.76 -4.15
C GLY A 214 12.36 -7.22 -4.18
N THR A 215 13.45 -7.53 -3.48
CA THR A 215 14.11 -8.84 -3.51
C THR A 215 14.33 -9.41 -2.11
N ASP A 216 14.91 -10.60 -1.99
CA ASP A 216 15.44 -11.13 -0.72
C ASP A 216 16.76 -10.47 -0.26
N ASN A 217 17.34 -9.59 -1.09
CA ASN A 217 18.58 -8.87 -0.83
C ASN A 217 18.37 -7.34 -0.89
N GLY A 218 17.20 -6.87 -0.43
CA GLY A 218 16.83 -5.46 -0.46
C GLY A 218 16.26 -4.99 -1.80
N LEU A 219 16.54 -3.74 -2.15
CA LEU A 219 15.99 -3.06 -3.33
C LEU A 219 17.05 -2.92 -4.43
N PHE A 220 16.62 -3.14 -5.67
CA PHE A 220 17.42 -2.89 -6.87
C PHE A 220 16.60 -2.07 -7.86
N TRP A 221 17.23 -1.25 -8.68
CA TRP A 221 16.55 -0.47 -9.70
C TRP A 221 17.27 -0.53 -11.05
N GLN A 222 16.53 -0.31 -12.14
CA GLN A 222 17.07 -0.15 -13.49
C GLN A 222 16.50 1.11 -14.15
N ALA A 223 17.30 1.77 -15.00
CA ALA A 223 16.89 3.01 -15.67
C ALA A 223 15.93 2.75 -16.85
N ALA A 224 16.11 1.62 -17.53
CA ALA A 224 15.30 1.21 -18.66
C ALA A 224 15.24 -0.33 -18.74
N PRO A 225 14.25 -0.90 -19.45
CA PRO A 225 14.17 -2.34 -19.68
C PRO A 225 15.49 -2.91 -20.22
N LEU A 226 15.94 -4.04 -19.63
CA LEU A 226 17.17 -4.76 -20.00
C LEU A 226 18.48 -4.02 -19.67
N GLU A 227 18.43 -2.86 -19.02
CA GLU A 227 19.63 -2.21 -18.52
C GLU A 227 20.16 -2.85 -17.23
N ARG A 228 21.35 -2.40 -16.81
CA ARG A 228 22.00 -2.92 -15.62
C ARG A 228 21.25 -2.46 -14.37
N TRP A 229 20.90 -3.43 -13.53
CA TRP A 229 20.39 -3.19 -12.18
C TRP A 229 21.46 -2.62 -11.26
N GLN A 230 21.04 -1.70 -10.40
CA GLN A 230 21.84 -1.04 -9.38
C GLN A 230 21.16 -1.23 -8.03
N GLN A 231 21.94 -1.43 -6.96
CA GLN A 231 21.38 -1.54 -5.61
C GLN A 231 20.89 -0.18 -5.14
N LEU A 232 19.69 -0.12 -4.58
CA LEU A 232 19.15 1.08 -3.93
C LEU A 232 19.43 0.99 -2.42
N GLU A 233 20.37 1.79 -1.94
CA GLU A 233 20.83 1.76 -0.55
C GLU A 233 19.82 2.45 0.38
N VAL A 234 19.01 1.66 1.08
CA VAL A 234 17.99 2.14 2.04
C VAL A 234 18.24 1.63 3.46
N GLY A 235 19.31 0.86 3.69
CA GLY A 235 19.61 0.22 4.97
C GLY A 235 18.88 -1.10 5.20
N LEU A 236 18.31 -1.71 4.15
CA LEU A 236 17.54 -2.97 4.18
C LEU A 236 18.13 -4.04 3.24
N GLU A 237 19.43 -3.99 2.95
CA GLU A 237 20.11 -4.80 1.91
C GLU A 237 20.18 -6.30 2.22
N ASN A 238 19.81 -6.71 3.43
CA ASN A 238 19.74 -8.12 3.85
C ASN A 238 18.32 -8.54 4.25
N SER A 239 17.33 -7.75 3.88
CA SER A 239 15.92 -7.97 4.21
C SER A 239 15.12 -8.30 2.96
N ARG A 240 14.05 -9.07 3.15
CA ARG A 240 13.14 -9.44 2.08
C ARG A 240 12.06 -8.40 1.88
N MET A 241 11.99 -7.84 0.69
CA MET A 241 11.06 -6.80 0.28
C MET A 241 9.89 -7.48 -0.44
N LEU A 242 8.75 -7.59 0.23
CA LEU A 242 7.61 -8.39 -0.20
C LEU A 242 6.54 -7.60 -0.95
N SER A 243 6.43 -6.31 -0.65
CA SER A 243 5.51 -5.40 -1.33
C SER A 243 6.08 -4.01 -1.36
N LEU A 244 5.83 -3.29 -2.45
CA LEU A 244 6.24 -1.91 -2.62
C LEU A 244 5.04 -1.08 -3.04
N TYR A 245 4.99 0.16 -2.58
CA TYR A 245 4.06 1.15 -3.08
C TYR A 245 4.76 2.50 -3.10
N LEU A 246 4.78 3.15 -4.26
CA LEU A 246 5.32 4.49 -4.40
C LEU A 246 4.16 5.48 -4.35
N GLU A 247 4.19 6.32 -3.33
CA GLU A 247 3.27 7.42 -3.17
C GLU A 247 3.74 8.56 -4.10
N PRO A 248 2.91 8.98 -5.08
CA PRO A 248 3.29 10.05 -6.00
C PRO A 248 3.64 11.33 -5.26
N ALA A 249 4.72 11.99 -5.69
CA ALA A 249 5.12 13.24 -5.08
C ALA A 249 4.23 14.41 -5.51
N ALA A 250 4.06 15.39 -4.61
CA ALA A 250 3.64 16.72 -5.05
C ALA A 250 4.77 17.36 -5.86
N GLU A 251 4.45 18.30 -6.77
CA GLU A 251 5.45 18.96 -7.61
C GLU A 251 6.58 19.58 -6.76
N GLY A 252 7.80 19.05 -6.92
CA GLY A 252 9.00 19.52 -6.22
C GLY A 252 9.26 18.89 -4.85
N GLU A 253 8.44 17.92 -4.42
CA GLU A 253 8.68 17.11 -3.23
C GLU A 253 9.31 15.75 -3.62
N PRO A 254 10.02 15.06 -2.71
CA PRO A 254 10.49 13.71 -2.96
C PRO A 254 9.33 12.71 -3.05
N GLU A 255 9.56 11.61 -3.76
CA GLU A 255 8.62 10.48 -3.80
C GLU A 255 8.78 9.65 -2.54
N ARG A 256 7.66 9.18 -1.96
CA ARG A 256 7.72 8.31 -0.79
C ARG A 256 7.52 6.86 -1.20
N LEU A 257 8.54 6.03 -0.97
CA LEU A 257 8.44 4.59 -1.12
C LEU A 257 8.02 3.93 0.20
N TRP A 258 6.88 3.26 0.17
CA TRP A 258 6.42 2.34 1.20
C TRP A 258 6.93 0.93 0.92
N ILE A 259 7.48 0.29 1.94
CA ILE A 259 8.13 -1.02 1.83
C ILE A 259 7.52 -1.98 2.84
N GLY A 260 6.94 -3.07 2.34
CA GLY A 260 6.50 -4.19 3.14
C GLY A 260 7.60 -5.23 3.22
N SER A 261 7.90 -5.69 4.43
CA SER A 261 8.93 -6.68 4.70
C SER A 261 8.44 -7.71 5.73
N ASP A 262 9.28 -8.71 6.00
CA ASP A 262 9.07 -9.64 7.11
C ASP A 262 9.03 -8.95 8.48
N ASP A 263 9.70 -7.81 8.62
CA ASP A 263 9.85 -7.09 9.89
C ASP A 263 8.84 -5.95 10.09
N GLY A 264 8.02 -5.67 9.07
CA GLY A 264 6.96 -4.66 9.12
C GLY A 264 6.91 -3.73 7.92
N LEU A 265 6.17 -2.63 8.10
CA LEU A 265 6.02 -1.54 7.14
C LEU A 265 7.12 -0.50 7.38
N TRP A 266 7.83 -0.14 6.32
CA TRP A 266 8.84 0.92 6.32
C TRP A 266 8.45 2.01 5.32
N ARG A 267 9.04 3.19 5.48
CA ARG A 267 9.00 4.25 4.48
C ARG A 267 10.38 4.85 4.23
N VAL A 268 10.62 5.31 3.01
CA VAL A 268 11.81 6.09 2.65
C VAL A 268 11.44 7.13 1.60
N GLU A 269 12.07 8.29 1.66
CA GLU A 269 11.91 9.36 0.67
C GLU A 269 13.01 9.21 -0.40
N LEU A 270 12.63 9.30 -1.67
CA LEU A 270 13.51 9.15 -2.83
C LEU A 270 13.70 10.48 -3.54
N ASP A 271 14.92 10.75 -3.97
CA ASP A 271 15.27 11.81 -4.90
C ASP A 271 15.64 11.21 -6.26
N GLU A 272 15.01 11.72 -7.32
CA GLU A 272 15.27 11.31 -8.71
C GLU A 272 15.89 12.44 -9.55
N SER A 273 16.41 13.50 -8.92
CA SER A 273 17.07 14.60 -9.65
C SER A 273 18.39 14.20 -10.35
N GLY A 274 18.93 13.03 -10.00
CA GLY A 274 20.17 12.46 -10.51
C GLY A 274 20.01 11.52 -11.70
N ALA A 275 20.80 10.44 -11.71
CA ALA A 275 20.79 9.42 -12.76
C ALA A 275 19.77 8.29 -12.51
N GLY A 276 19.11 8.31 -11.35
CA GLY A 276 18.18 7.30 -10.87
C GLY A 276 17.72 7.62 -9.45
N PRO A 277 16.87 6.77 -8.85
CA PRO A 277 16.41 6.94 -7.49
C PRO A 277 17.56 6.81 -6.49
N GLU A 278 17.66 7.79 -5.60
CA GLU A 278 18.55 7.80 -4.45
C GLU A 278 17.74 8.00 -3.17
N ALA A 279 18.02 7.22 -2.13
CA ALA A 279 17.35 7.37 -0.85
C ALA A 279 17.89 8.61 -0.11
N LEU A 280 17.00 9.52 0.29
CA LEU A 280 17.37 10.72 1.06
C LEU A 280 17.83 10.39 2.48
N ALA A 281 17.39 9.25 3.01
CA ALA A 281 17.78 8.71 4.31
C ALA A 281 17.59 7.19 4.31
N TYR A 282 18.03 6.52 5.38
CA TYR A 282 17.66 5.12 5.60
C TYR A 282 16.17 4.97 5.88
N ALA A 283 15.61 3.84 5.47
CA ALA A 283 14.21 3.51 5.66
C ALA A 283 13.84 3.55 7.15
N GLU A 284 12.72 4.21 7.44
CA GLU A 284 12.16 4.33 8.78
C GLU A 284 11.10 3.25 9.00
N LEU A 285 11.25 2.44 10.05
CA LEU A 285 10.21 1.48 10.45
C LEU A 285 9.02 2.22 11.05
N ILE A 286 7.83 1.93 10.54
CA ILE A 286 6.58 2.45 11.10
C ILE A 286 6.26 1.69 12.39
N GLN A 287 6.54 2.32 13.53
CA GLN A 287 6.22 1.77 14.84
C GLN A 287 4.73 1.92 15.15
N ALA A 288 3.97 0.83 15.03
CA ALA A 288 2.56 0.79 15.39
C ALA A 288 2.32 0.18 16.79
N PRO A 289 1.70 0.90 17.74
CA PRO A 289 1.27 0.34 19.02
C PRO A 289 -0.14 -0.28 18.95
N PRO A 290 -0.47 -1.30 19.78
CA PRO A 290 0.40 -2.26 20.46
C PRO A 290 0.43 -3.57 19.65
N ASP A 291 1.58 -4.25 19.65
CA ASP A 291 1.86 -5.45 18.87
C ASP A 291 2.26 -5.13 17.43
N HIS A 292 3.56 -5.33 17.20
CA HIS A 292 4.16 -5.64 15.92
C HIS A 292 3.18 -6.39 15.02
N VAL A 293 3.15 -5.99 13.76
CA VAL A 293 2.49 -6.73 12.71
C VAL A 293 2.97 -8.19 12.80
N ARG A 294 2.08 -9.12 13.15
CA ARG A 294 2.46 -10.51 13.47
C ARG A 294 2.93 -11.31 12.25
N TYR A 295 2.61 -10.82 11.07
CA TYR A 295 2.93 -11.41 9.80
C TYR A 295 3.68 -10.39 8.95
N ALA A 296 4.40 -10.88 7.96
CA ALA A 296 5.00 -10.05 6.93
C ALA A 296 3.97 -9.14 6.26
N VAL A 297 4.38 -7.92 5.91
CA VAL A 297 3.56 -7.01 5.11
C VAL A 297 3.68 -7.43 3.66
N SER A 298 2.65 -8.07 3.13
CA SER A 298 2.68 -8.73 1.82
C SER A 298 2.01 -7.94 0.71
N TRP A 299 1.23 -6.91 1.05
CA TRP A 299 0.56 -6.03 0.10
C TRP A 299 0.41 -4.63 0.69
N ILE A 300 0.59 -3.61 -0.14
CA ILE A 300 0.37 -2.20 0.19
C ILE A 300 -0.37 -1.55 -0.97
N VAL A 301 -1.47 -0.87 -0.67
CA VAL A 301 -2.27 -0.14 -1.64
C VAL A 301 -2.56 1.27 -1.12
N PRO A 302 -2.70 2.28 -2.01
CA PRO A 302 -3.08 3.62 -1.59
C PRO A 302 -4.46 3.65 -0.95
N TYR A 303 -4.61 4.40 0.15
CA TYR A 303 -5.90 4.57 0.81
C TYR A 303 -6.00 5.90 1.58
N GLY A 304 -6.83 6.82 1.08
CA GLY A 304 -6.94 8.17 1.64
C GLY A 304 -5.60 8.91 1.56
N ASP A 305 -5.23 9.59 2.64
CA ASP A 305 -3.93 10.28 2.79
C ASP A 305 -2.83 9.35 3.34
N GLY A 306 -2.94 8.05 3.09
CA GLY A 306 -2.01 7.05 3.60
C GLY A 306 -2.12 5.74 2.82
N VAL A 307 -1.89 4.62 3.51
CA VAL A 307 -1.85 3.30 2.89
C VAL A 307 -2.74 2.31 3.62
N MET A 308 -3.24 1.33 2.87
CA MET A 308 -3.83 0.11 3.40
C MET A 308 -2.90 -1.05 3.09
N LEU A 309 -2.75 -1.97 4.03
CA LEU A 309 -1.80 -3.07 3.92
C LEU A 309 -2.35 -4.40 4.42
N SER A 310 -1.90 -5.48 3.79
CA SER A 310 -2.10 -6.84 4.30
C SER A 310 -0.93 -7.25 5.17
N ALA A 311 -1.24 -7.79 6.33
CA ALA A 311 -0.30 -8.57 7.12
C ALA A 311 -1.05 -9.62 7.95
N GLY A 312 -1.65 -10.55 7.22
CA GLY A 312 -2.60 -11.55 7.70
C GLY A 312 -3.96 -11.04 8.16
N SER A 313 -4.08 -9.73 8.31
CA SER A 313 -5.32 -8.97 8.40
C SER A 313 -5.10 -7.67 7.64
N VAL A 314 -6.16 -6.93 7.37
CA VAL A 314 -6.05 -5.61 6.76
C VAL A 314 -5.87 -4.52 7.81
N TYR A 315 -4.91 -3.63 7.58
CA TYR A 315 -4.65 -2.46 8.41
C TYR A 315 -4.62 -1.21 7.55
N GLN A 316 -5.05 -0.10 8.12
CA GLN A 316 -4.91 1.23 7.54
C GLN A 316 -3.86 1.99 8.34
N PHE A 317 -2.89 2.57 7.64
CA PHE A 317 -1.94 3.54 8.18
C PHE A 317 -2.17 4.90 7.54
N GLY A 318 -2.26 5.95 8.35
CA GLY A 318 -2.36 7.32 7.84
C GLY A 318 -2.80 8.31 8.92
N PRO A 319 -3.00 9.59 8.55
CA PRO A 319 -3.45 10.60 9.48
C PRO A 319 -4.88 10.31 9.96
N MET A 320 -5.07 10.26 11.27
CA MET A 320 -6.39 10.13 11.91
C MET A 320 -6.63 11.27 12.89
N GLY A 321 -7.89 11.65 13.09
CA GLY A 321 -8.27 12.75 13.99
C GLY A 321 -8.03 14.14 13.40
N PHE A 322 -8.02 15.18 14.24
CA PHE A 322 -7.84 16.56 13.79
C PHE A 322 -6.36 16.96 13.85
N GLN A 323 -5.73 17.18 12.70
CA GLN A 323 -4.40 17.80 12.66
C GLN A 323 -4.47 19.18 13.31
N GLY A 324 -3.55 19.48 14.23
CA GLY A 324 -3.62 20.73 14.99
C GLY A 324 -4.53 20.70 16.21
N TRP A 325 -4.95 19.53 16.72
CA TRP A 325 -5.70 19.41 17.98
C TRP A 325 -5.04 20.14 19.17
N TYR A 326 -3.72 20.29 19.15
CA TYR A 326 -2.96 21.07 20.13
C TYR A 326 -3.31 22.57 20.08
N TRP A 327 -3.70 23.12 18.93
CA TRP A 327 -4.21 24.50 18.81
C TRP A 327 -5.56 24.68 19.48
N ILE A 328 -6.41 23.63 19.49
CA ILE A 328 -7.67 23.64 20.24
C ILE A 328 -7.37 23.73 21.74
N SER A 329 -6.41 22.93 22.21
CA SER A 329 -5.97 22.93 23.61
C SER A 329 -5.31 24.26 24.00
N LEU A 330 -4.45 24.81 23.13
CA LEU A 330 -3.76 26.08 23.35
C LEU A 330 -4.73 27.27 23.32
N GLY A 331 -5.66 27.29 22.36
CA GLY A 331 -6.73 28.27 22.31
C GLY A 331 -7.60 28.22 23.57
N GLY A 332 -7.90 27.01 24.05
CA GLY A 332 -8.57 26.77 25.33
C GLY A 332 -7.83 27.40 26.51
N LEU A 333 -6.51 27.17 26.60
CA LEU A 333 -5.65 27.77 27.64
C LEU A 333 -5.66 29.30 27.56
N ILE A 334 -5.51 29.87 26.36
CA ILE A 334 -5.52 31.32 26.14
C ILE A 334 -6.83 31.94 26.61
N LEU A 335 -7.98 31.36 26.23
CA LEU A 335 -9.30 31.82 26.66
C LEU A 335 -9.50 31.69 28.17
N LEU A 336 -8.99 30.62 28.78
CA LEU A 336 -9.07 30.42 30.23
C LEU A 336 -8.28 31.51 30.99
N LEU A 337 -7.07 31.84 30.52
CA LEU A 337 -6.26 32.93 31.08
C LEU A 337 -6.91 34.31 30.85
N LEU A 338 -7.46 34.57 29.65
CA LEU A 338 -8.19 35.79 29.33
C LEU A 338 -9.46 35.96 30.17
N GLY A 339 -10.24 34.90 30.33
CA GLY A 339 -11.42 34.88 31.20
C GLY A 339 -11.05 35.19 32.66
N GLY A 340 -9.95 34.59 33.15
CA GLY A 340 -9.37 34.88 34.45
C GLY A 340 -8.95 36.34 34.63
N TRP A 341 -8.30 36.92 33.62
CA TRP A 341 -7.84 38.32 33.64
C TRP A 341 -8.99 39.34 33.54
N LEU A 342 -10.05 39.01 32.80
CA LEU A 342 -11.23 39.84 32.62
C LEU A 342 -12.17 39.85 33.83
N LEU A 343 -12.02 38.91 34.77
CA LEU A 343 -12.81 38.88 35.99
C LEU A 343 -12.62 40.18 36.79
N PRO A 344 -13.71 40.88 37.15
CA PRO A 344 -13.59 42.03 38.03
C PRO A 344 -13.05 41.57 39.39
N GLY A 345 -11.89 42.10 39.79
CA GLY A 345 -11.33 41.87 41.11
C GLY A 345 -12.37 42.13 42.20
N ARG A 346 -12.41 41.25 43.21
CA ARG A 346 -13.26 41.47 44.40
C ARG A 346 -12.90 42.83 44.98
N GLN A 347 -13.87 43.73 45.09
CA GLN A 347 -13.71 44.91 45.94
C GLN A 347 -13.43 44.41 47.37
N PRO A 348 -12.32 44.81 47.99
CA PRO A 348 -12.08 44.52 49.39
C PRO A 348 -12.97 45.46 50.20
N ASP A 349 -14.21 45.07 50.49
CA ASP A 349 -14.99 45.67 51.58
C ASP A 349 -16.22 44.81 51.88
N GLU A 350 -16.05 43.81 52.73
CA GLU A 350 -17.09 43.31 53.64
C GLU A 350 -16.51 42.39 54.75
N ALA A 351 -15.35 42.77 55.30
CA ALA A 351 -14.77 42.14 56.51
C ALA A 351 -14.79 43.08 57.74
N ALA A 352 -15.59 44.14 57.71
CA ALA A 352 -15.76 45.09 58.81
C ALA A 352 -17.25 45.22 59.20
N LYS A 353 -17.85 44.10 59.64
CA LYS A 353 -19.02 44.09 60.53
C LYS A 353 -18.82 42.99 61.58
N ALA A 354 -18.03 43.33 62.59
CA ALA A 354 -18.07 42.73 63.92
C ALA A 354 -18.43 43.85 64.90
#